data_AF-A0A3P6RKW3-F1
#
_entry.id   AF-A0A3P6RKW3-F1
#
_cell.length_a   1.000
_cell.length_b   1.000
_cell.length_c   1.000
_cell.angle_alpha   90.00
_cell.angle_beta   90.00
_cell.angle_gamma   90.00
#
_symmetry.space_group_name_H-M   'P 1'
#
loop_
_entity.id
_entity.type
_entity.pdbx_description
1 polymer ?
#
loop_
_entity_poly.entity_id
_entity_poly.type
_entity_poly.pdbx_seq_one_letter_code
_entity_poly.pdbx_strand_id
1 'polypeptide(L)'
;MSSYFTGNIGKWSHFRALEKKNGKQLGTSVIFDLDGLSFAQVDMQAMKVVTTMLTQLQEMFPDVIRKIFVINAPSFIQILWGMISPCLAKQTQQKIRILGDNWKDILRESIGEEVLYEHWGGTRKAETPFGHIRTGGKVPAELRYDPNNDLPADKLQKLVIGAKSVNFVPITVEEHQPGRKITWWWRVESNDIGFVVYRAAPGQEKVAEHADDYVVHPKFKLQTEFVPEDGEVSKLFDKSKI
;
A
#
# COMPACT_ATOMS: atom_id res chain seq x y z
N MET A 1 -4.59 -13.54 -7.22
CA MET A 1 -3.96 -12.94 -6.02
C MET A 1 -2.70 -13.67 -5.54
N SER A 2 -2.44 -14.93 -5.92
CA SER A 2 -1.24 -15.70 -5.51
C SER A 2 0.06 -15.39 -6.27
N SER A 3 0.03 -14.63 -7.36
CA SER A 3 1.21 -14.37 -8.21
C SER A 3 2.07 -13.19 -7.74
N TYR A 4 1.54 -12.32 -6.87
CA TYR A 4 2.28 -11.17 -6.34
C TYR A 4 3.14 -11.52 -5.12
N PHE A 5 2.78 -12.55 -4.34
CA PHE A 5 3.55 -12.98 -3.17
C PHE A 5 4.74 -13.88 -3.53
N THR A 6 4.66 -14.68 -4.61
CA THR A 6 5.77 -15.53 -5.05
C THR A 6 6.89 -14.75 -5.76
N GLY A 7 6.58 -13.61 -6.39
CA GLY A 7 7.57 -12.77 -7.06
C GLY A 7 8.57 -12.08 -6.12
N ASN A 8 8.17 -11.79 -4.88
CA ASN A 8 9.05 -11.13 -3.91
C ASN A 8 10.04 -12.11 -3.26
N ILE A 9 9.62 -13.34 -2.93
CA ILE A 9 10.49 -14.35 -2.30
C ILE A 9 11.70 -14.70 -3.22
N GLY A 10 11.46 -14.76 -4.54
CA GLY A 10 12.52 -15.00 -5.53
C GLY A 10 13.58 -13.89 -5.57
N LYS A 11 13.18 -12.62 -5.53
CA LYS A 11 14.12 -11.48 -5.53
C LYS A 11 14.94 -11.42 -4.23
N TRP A 12 14.33 -11.69 -3.07
CA TRP A 12 15.05 -11.71 -1.79
C TRP A 12 16.12 -12.78 -1.70
N SER A 13 15.85 -13.97 -2.24
CA SER A 13 16.85 -15.04 -2.32
C SER A 13 18.06 -14.64 -3.16
N HIS A 14 17.83 -13.90 -4.25
CA HIS A 14 18.88 -13.39 -5.12
C HIS A 14 19.72 -12.28 -4.46
N PHE A 15 19.07 -11.33 -3.78
CA PHE A 15 19.76 -10.28 -3.02
C PHE A 15 20.65 -10.89 -1.93
N ARG A 16 20.15 -11.81 -1.11
CA ARG A 16 20.94 -12.46 -0.05
C ARG A 16 22.08 -13.32 -0.61
N ALA A 17 21.87 -13.99 -1.74
CA ALA A 17 22.92 -14.73 -2.42
C ALA A 17 24.04 -13.80 -2.94
N LEU A 18 23.68 -12.65 -3.51
CA LEU A 18 24.64 -11.62 -3.93
C LEU A 18 25.38 -10.99 -2.74
N GLU A 19 24.69 -10.69 -1.64
CA GLU A 19 25.30 -10.18 -0.41
C GLU A 19 26.33 -11.15 0.15
N LYS A 20 25.99 -12.44 0.20
CA LYS A 20 26.88 -13.51 0.65
C LYS A 20 28.08 -13.68 -0.29
N LYS A 21 27.87 -13.56 -1.62
CA LYS A 21 28.94 -13.64 -2.62
C LYS A 21 29.89 -12.44 -2.55
N ASN A 22 29.36 -11.24 -2.33
CA ASN A 22 30.13 -9.99 -2.39
C ASN A 22 30.66 -9.55 -1.01
N GLY A 23 30.28 -10.25 0.08
CA GLY A 23 30.66 -9.92 1.45
C GLY A 23 30.17 -8.54 1.91
N LYS A 24 29.16 -7.99 1.23
CA LYS A 24 28.62 -6.64 1.47
C LYS A 24 27.11 -6.69 1.43
N GLN A 25 26.48 -6.13 2.45
CA GLN A 25 25.03 -5.99 2.49
C GLN A 25 24.59 -4.97 1.43
N LEU A 26 23.70 -5.39 0.54
CA LEU A 26 23.12 -4.58 -0.51
C LEU A 26 22.09 -3.63 0.10
N GLY A 27 21.61 -2.68 -0.68
CA GLY A 27 20.58 -1.77 -0.22
C GLY A 27 20.15 -0.81 -1.30
N THR A 28 19.13 -0.02 -0.98
CA THR A 28 18.46 0.86 -1.93
C THR A 28 18.66 2.31 -1.55
N SER A 29 19.04 3.13 -2.53
CA SER A 29 18.96 4.59 -2.45
C SER A 29 17.69 5.06 -3.15
N VAL A 30 16.93 5.95 -2.52
CA VAL A 30 15.67 6.49 -3.05
C VAL A 30 15.81 7.99 -3.25
N ILE A 31 15.33 8.51 -4.37
CA ILE A 31 15.23 9.95 -4.64
C ILE A 31 13.74 10.30 -4.69
N PHE A 32 13.33 11.22 -3.82
CA PHE A 32 12.03 11.90 -3.89
C PHE A 32 12.25 13.25 -4.54
N ASP A 33 11.82 13.36 -5.79
CA ASP A 33 11.80 14.62 -6.53
C ASP A 33 10.46 15.32 -6.28
N LEU A 34 10.51 16.46 -5.61
CA LEU A 34 9.32 17.24 -5.25
C LEU A 34 9.11 18.43 -6.20
N ASP A 35 9.77 18.44 -7.36
CA ASP A 35 9.53 19.46 -8.37
C ASP A 35 8.05 19.48 -8.79
N GLY A 36 7.49 20.68 -8.89
CA GLY A 36 6.07 20.88 -9.18
C GLY A 36 5.10 20.56 -8.04
N LEU A 37 5.56 20.14 -6.84
CA LEU A 37 4.68 19.91 -5.69
C LEU A 37 4.10 21.24 -5.19
N SER A 38 2.79 21.37 -5.27
CA SER A 38 2.03 22.52 -4.77
C SER A 38 1.33 22.20 -3.46
N PHE A 39 1.22 23.19 -2.57
CA PHE A 39 0.47 23.05 -1.33
C PHE A 39 -1.00 22.68 -1.57
N ALA A 40 -1.58 23.08 -2.70
CA ALA A 40 -2.95 22.72 -3.09
C ALA A 40 -3.13 21.22 -3.37
N GLN A 41 -2.04 20.47 -3.60
CA GLN A 41 -2.07 19.02 -3.78
C GLN A 41 -1.89 18.26 -2.45
N VAL A 42 -1.61 18.98 -1.36
CA VAL A 42 -1.48 18.39 -0.03
C VAL A 42 -2.89 18.21 0.54
N ASP A 43 -3.45 17.05 0.23
CA ASP A 43 -4.74 16.61 0.75
C ASP A 43 -4.56 15.65 1.93
N MET A 44 -5.36 15.81 2.99
CA MET A 44 -5.22 15.01 4.22
C MET A 44 -5.53 13.52 4.00
N GLN A 45 -6.43 13.19 3.07
CA GLN A 45 -6.73 11.78 2.76
C GLN A 45 -5.57 11.16 1.95
N ALA A 46 -5.02 11.89 0.99
CA ALA A 46 -3.79 11.48 0.31
C ALA A 46 -2.63 11.28 1.31
N MET A 47 -2.49 12.17 2.30
CA MET A 47 -1.50 12.02 3.38
C MET A 47 -1.74 10.78 4.24
N LYS A 48 -2.99 10.41 4.53
CA LYS A 48 -3.34 9.16 5.24
C LYS A 48 -2.90 7.94 4.43
N VAL A 49 -3.13 7.93 3.11
CA VAL A 49 -2.69 6.85 2.22
C VAL A 49 -1.16 6.73 2.21
N VAL A 50 -0.45 7.85 2.02
CA VAL A 50 1.02 7.88 2.01
C VAL A 50 1.60 7.41 3.33
N THR A 51 1.11 7.91 4.47
CA THR A 51 1.61 7.51 5.79
C THR A 51 1.33 6.04 6.07
N THR A 52 0.15 5.51 5.72
CA THR A 52 -0.18 4.08 5.84
C THR A 52 0.78 3.22 5.02
N MET A 53 1.03 3.60 3.75
CA MET A 53 1.96 2.91 2.87
C MET A 53 3.39 2.91 3.45
N LEU A 54 3.87 4.04 3.96
CA LEU A 54 5.20 4.15 4.56
C LEU A 54 5.35 3.29 5.81
N THR A 55 4.32 3.22 6.66
CA THR A 55 4.32 2.33 7.84
C THR A 55 4.42 0.87 7.40
N GLN A 56 3.57 0.43 6.46
CA GLN A 56 3.58 -0.94 5.96
C GLN A 56 4.92 -1.32 5.30
N LEU A 57 5.50 -0.42 4.50
CA LEU A 57 6.79 -0.68 3.85
C LEU A 57 7.92 -0.90 4.86
N GLN A 58 7.94 -0.16 5.95
CA GLN A 58 8.96 -0.31 7.00
C GLN A 58 8.80 -1.62 7.78
N GLU A 59 7.57 -2.06 8.01
CA GLU A 59 7.27 -3.34 8.66
C GLU A 59 7.64 -4.53 7.77
N MET A 60 7.34 -4.44 6.47
CA MET A 60 7.61 -5.52 5.50
C MET A 60 9.08 -5.61 5.10
N PHE A 61 9.78 -4.47 5.05
CA PHE A 61 11.14 -4.37 4.51
C PHE A 61 12.08 -3.61 5.46
N PRO A 62 12.26 -4.10 6.70
CA PRO A 62 13.21 -3.50 7.62
C PRO A 62 14.62 -3.54 6.99
N ASP A 63 15.34 -2.42 7.07
CA ASP A 63 16.75 -2.28 6.68
C ASP A 63 17.14 -2.35 5.19
N VAL A 64 16.18 -2.31 4.25
CA VAL A 64 16.49 -2.32 2.81
C VAL A 64 16.95 -0.95 2.30
N ILE A 65 16.40 0.11 2.89
CA ILE A 65 16.70 1.49 2.51
C ILE A 65 18.01 1.92 3.18
N ARG A 66 18.95 2.44 2.39
CA ARG A 66 20.26 2.94 2.83
C ARG A 66 20.29 4.46 2.93
N LYS A 67 19.80 5.15 1.92
CA LYS A 67 19.73 6.61 1.83
C LYS A 67 18.44 7.03 1.15
N ILE A 68 17.83 8.10 1.64
CA ILE A 68 16.71 8.77 0.99
C ILE A 68 17.12 10.21 0.74
N PHE A 69 17.06 10.65 -0.50
CA PHE A 69 17.31 12.02 -0.91
C PHE A 69 16.00 12.69 -1.27
N VAL A 70 15.74 13.86 -0.70
CA VAL A 70 14.61 14.72 -1.10
C VAL A 70 15.21 15.91 -1.83
N ILE A 71 14.84 16.10 -3.09
CA ILE A 71 15.33 17.17 -3.95
C ILE A 71 14.17 18.07 -4.39
N ASN A 72 14.49 19.29 -4.84
CA ASN A 72 13.49 20.28 -5.28
C ASN A 72 12.40 20.50 -4.21
N ALA A 73 12.78 20.46 -2.93
CA ALA A 73 11.84 20.56 -1.82
C ALA A 73 11.22 21.97 -1.76
N PRO A 74 9.88 22.10 -1.71
CA PRO A 74 9.25 23.40 -1.60
C PRO A 74 9.46 24.02 -0.22
N SER A 75 9.23 25.33 -0.08
CA SER A 75 9.40 26.06 1.18
C SER A 75 8.56 25.49 2.35
N PHE A 76 7.43 24.86 2.05
CA PHE A 76 6.55 24.25 3.04
C PHE A 76 6.92 22.81 3.42
N ILE A 77 8.06 22.27 2.96
CA ILE A 77 8.49 20.89 3.27
C ILE A 77 8.54 20.58 4.77
N GLN A 78 8.81 21.58 5.62
CA GLN A 78 8.82 21.41 7.07
C GLN A 78 7.44 21.04 7.63
N ILE A 79 6.37 21.56 7.02
CA ILE A 79 4.98 21.21 7.39
C ILE A 79 4.71 19.75 7.03
N LEU A 80 5.09 19.34 5.80
CA LEU A 80 4.98 17.94 5.37
C LEU A 80 5.79 17.00 6.27
N TRP A 81 7.00 17.40 6.66
CA TRP A 81 7.85 16.64 7.56
C TRP A 81 7.21 16.44 8.93
N GLY A 82 6.55 17.46 9.47
CA GLY A 82 5.77 17.34 10.73
C GLY A 82 4.64 16.32 10.64
N MET A 83 4.02 16.16 9.47
CA MET A 83 2.96 15.17 9.24
C MET A 83 3.49 13.75 9.00
N ILE A 84 4.63 13.60 8.31
CA ILE A 84 5.16 12.29 7.90
C ILE A 84 6.09 11.69 8.96
N SER A 85 6.97 12.49 9.59
CA SER A 85 7.99 11.97 10.50
C SER A 85 7.45 11.09 11.64
N PRO A 86 6.27 11.32 12.24
CA PRO A 86 5.77 10.45 13.30
C PRO A 86 5.50 9.00 12.86
N CYS A 87 5.25 8.75 11.57
CA CYS A 87 5.03 7.38 11.05
C CYS A 87 6.33 6.67 10.63
N LEU A 88 7.47 7.38 10.66
CA LEU A 88 8.77 6.86 10.27
C LEU A 88 9.57 6.40 11.50
N ALA A 89 10.18 5.23 11.40
CA ALA A 89 11.14 4.76 12.41
C ALA A 89 12.34 5.73 12.51
N LYS A 90 12.90 5.90 13.71
CA LYS A 90 14.04 6.82 13.94
C LYS A 90 15.21 6.58 12.98
N GLN A 91 15.50 5.30 12.70
CA GLN A 91 16.56 4.91 11.77
C GLN A 91 16.24 5.34 10.33
N THR A 92 14.97 5.28 9.90
CA THR A 92 14.52 5.77 8.58
C THR A 92 14.67 7.29 8.51
N GLN A 93 14.26 8.01 9.55
CA GLN A 93 14.41 9.47 9.60
C GLN A 93 15.88 9.90 9.45
N GLN A 94 16.81 9.19 10.09
CA GLN A 94 18.26 9.44 9.98
C GLN A 94 18.83 9.20 8.57
N LYS A 95 18.15 8.39 7.75
CA LYS A 95 18.55 8.11 6.36
C LYS A 95 18.05 9.18 5.37
N ILE A 96 17.14 10.06 5.79
CA ILE A 96 16.54 11.09 4.95
C ILE A 96 17.43 12.33 4.94
N ARG A 97 17.75 12.81 3.74
CA ARG A 97 18.49 14.04 3.49
C ARG A 97 17.70 14.92 2.54
N ILE A 98 17.23 16.06 3.05
CA ILE A 98 16.65 17.13 2.23
C ILE A 98 17.83 17.94 1.68
N LEU A 99 17.96 17.97 0.35
CA LEU A 99 19.09 18.59 -0.34
C LEU A 99 18.70 20.00 -0.83
N GLY A 100 19.68 20.91 -0.83
CA GLY A 100 19.55 22.24 -1.43
C GLY A 100 20.00 22.25 -2.89
N ASP A 101 20.37 23.42 -3.41
CA ASP A 101 20.64 23.66 -4.84
C ASP A 101 21.77 22.79 -5.42
N ASN A 102 22.71 22.34 -4.59
CA ASN A 102 23.80 21.45 -4.99
C ASN A 102 23.41 19.97 -5.03
N TRP A 103 22.11 19.64 -5.08
CA TRP A 103 21.63 18.26 -5.00
C TRP A 103 22.21 17.36 -6.09
N LYS A 104 22.42 17.85 -7.31
CA LYS A 104 22.99 17.06 -8.43
C LYS A 104 24.39 16.53 -8.10
N ASP A 105 25.24 17.33 -7.49
CA ASP A 105 26.60 16.93 -7.12
C ASP A 105 26.57 15.85 -6.03
N ILE A 106 25.71 16.05 -5.02
CA ILE A 106 25.54 15.09 -3.92
C ILE A 106 25.00 13.75 -4.42
N LEU A 107 24.05 13.77 -5.36
CA LEU A 107 23.50 12.54 -5.96
C LEU A 107 24.57 11.80 -6.76
N ARG A 108 25.34 12.49 -7.61
CA ARG A 108 26.46 11.89 -8.37
C ARG A 108 27.46 11.19 -7.46
N GLU A 109 27.93 11.89 -6.42
CA GLU A 109 28.89 11.33 -5.46
C GLU A 109 28.31 10.13 -4.70
N SER A 110 27.01 10.19 -4.36
CA SER A 110 26.38 9.16 -3.52
C SER A 110 25.88 7.93 -4.27
N ILE A 111 25.50 8.06 -5.54
CA ILE A 111 24.81 7.02 -6.33
C ILE A 111 25.66 6.54 -7.51
N GLY A 112 26.55 7.38 -8.04
CA GLY A 112 27.29 7.14 -9.29
C GLY A 112 26.64 7.87 -10.46
N GLU A 113 27.45 8.59 -11.23
CA GLU A 113 26.96 9.40 -12.36
C GLU A 113 26.47 8.52 -13.52
N GLU A 114 27.07 7.36 -13.72
CA GLU A 114 26.74 6.40 -14.77
C GLU A 114 25.39 5.69 -14.56
N VAL A 115 24.88 5.71 -13.32
CA VAL A 115 23.60 5.10 -12.95
C VAL A 115 22.46 6.10 -13.09
N LEU A 116 22.73 7.38 -12.83
CA LEU A 116 21.77 8.48 -12.85
C LEU A 116 21.50 8.96 -14.27
N TYR A 117 20.23 9.21 -14.60
CA TYR A 117 19.88 9.89 -15.85
C TYR A 117 20.35 11.34 -15.85
N GLU A 118 20.54 11.90 -17.05
CA GLU A 118 20.97 13.28 -17.26
C GLU A 118 20.07 14.31 -16.55
N HIS A 119 18.76 14.04 -16.48
CA HIS A 119 17.81 14.89 -15.75
C HIS A 119 18.18 15.05 -14.27
N TRP A 120 18.65 13.98 -13.61
CA TRP A 120 19.11 13.99 -12.22
C TRP A 120 20.63 14.22 -12.08
N GLY A 121 21.28 14.73 -13.13
CA GLY A 121 22.68 15.14 -13.11
C GLY A 121 23.69 14.04 -13.40
N GLY A 122 23.28 12.86 -13.87
CA GLY A 122 24.21 11.79 -14.28
C GLY A 122 24.57 11.81 -15.77
N THR A 123 25.15 10.70 -16.23
CA THR A 123 25.62 10.48 -17.61
C THR A 123 24.88 9.33 -18.30
N ARG A 124 23.95 8.66 -17.60
CA ARG A 124 23.15 7.57 -18.19
C ARG A 124 22.27 8.10 -19.30
N LYS A 125 22.51 7.62 -20.52
CA LYS A 125 21.70 7.93 -21.70
C LYS A 125 20.34 7.25 -21.63
N ALA A 126 19.32 7.95 -22.12
CA ALA A 126 17.98 7.42 -22.34
C ALA A 126 17.29 8.17 -23.47
N GLU A 127 16.27 7.56 -24.06
CA GLU A 127 15.45 8.17 -25.12
C GLU A 127 14.60 9.32 -24.61
N THR A 128 14.27 9.32 -23.31
CA THR A 128 13.51 10.39 -22.65
C THR A 128 14.32 10.98 -21.50
N PRO A 129 14.05 12.24 -21.08
CA PRO A 129 14.76 12.85 -19.95
C PRO A 129 14.70 12.01 -18.65
N PHE A 130 13.63 11.26 -18.46
CA PHE A 130 13.37 10.47 -17.26
C PHE A 130 13.66 8.97 -17.45
N GLY A 131 14.15 8.57 -18.62
CA GLY A 131 14.31 7.19 -19.02
C GLY A 131 13.04 6.36 -18.85
N HIS A 132 13.11 5.29 -18.05
CA HIS A 132 11.96 4.42 -17.77
C HIS A 132 11.09 4.89 -16.60
N ILE A 133 11.42 6.02 -15.98
CA ILE A 133 10.67 6.54 -14.83
C ILE A 133 9.37 7.18 -15.33
N ARG A 134 8.25 6.74 -14.75
CA ARG A 134 6.94 7.30 -15.03
C ARG A 134 6.75 8.56 -14.20
N THR A 135 6.58 9.69 -14.86
CA THR A 135 6.38 11.01 -14.22
C THR A 135 4.93 11.28 -13.81
N GLY A 136 4.03 10.31 -14.01
CA GLY A 136 2.60 10.48 -13.75
C GLY A 136 1.95 11.42 -14.77
N GLY A 137 0.97 12.19 -14.31
CA GLY A 137 0.20 13.13 -15.14
C GLY A 137 -1.21 13.33 -14.62
N LYS A 138 -2.00 14.16 -15.30
CA LYS A 138 -3.42 14.31 -14.99
C LYS A 138 -4.13 12.98 -15.28
N VAL A 139 -4.82 12.45 -14.28
CA VAL A 139 -5.66 11.26 -14.47
C VAL A 139 -6.78 11.59 -15.47
N PRO A 140 -6.90 10.84 -16.58
CA PRO A 140 -7.98 10.99 -17.55
C PRO A 140 -9.36 10.96 -16.88
N ALA A 141 -10.30 11.77 -17.38
CA ALA A 141 -11.59 11.97 -16.72
C ALA A 141 -12.43 10.68 -16.66
N GLU A 142 -12.32 9.87 -17.71
CA GLU A 142 -12.97 8.57 -17.87
C GLU A 142 -12.47 7.50 -16.90
N LEU A 143 -11.27 7.67 -16.32
CA LEU A 143 -10.73 6.79 -15.29
C LEU A 143 -11.06 7.25 -13.88
N ARG A 144 -11.70 8.42 -13.73
CA ARG A 144 -12.11 8.91 -12.42
C ARG A 144 -13.30 8.10 -11.94
N TYR A 145 -13.30 7.86 -10.64
CA TYR A 145 -14.44 7.28 -9.97
C TYR A 145 -15.68 8.16 -10.16
N ASP A 146 -16.78 7.53 -10.56
CA ASP A 146 -18.10 8.15 -10.70
C ASP A 146 -19.07 7.47 -9.72
N PRO A 147 -19.52 8.19 -8.67
CA PRO A 147 -20.48 7.67 -7.71
C PRO A 147 -21.81 7.19 -8.31
N ASN A 148 -22.16 7.63 -9.52
CA ASN A 148 -23.37 7.18 -10.20
C ASN A 148 -23.30 5.70 -10.63
N ASN A 149 -22.09 5.11 -10.65
CA ASN A 149 -21.87 3.71 -10.98
C ASN A 149 -21.90 2.79 -9.74
N ASP A 150 -22.14 3.32 -8.55
CA ASP A 150 -22.23 2.52 -7.33
C ASP A 150 -23.44 1.57 -7.34
N LEU A 151 -23.36 0.53 -6.50
CA LEU A 151 -24.51 -0.31 -6.25
C LEU A 151 -25.66 0.50 -5.63
N PRO A 152 -26.89 0.39 -6.17
CA PRO A 152 -28.07 1.04 -5.59
C PRO A 152 -28.30 0.67 -4.12
N ALA A 153 -28.69 1.66 -3.31
CA ALA A 153 -28.83 1.50 -1.86
C ALA A 153 -29.87 0.45 -1.43
N ASP A 154 -30.89 0.19 -2.27
CA ASP A 154 -31.90 -0.85 -2.05
C ASP A 154 -31.33 -2.27 -2.15
N LYS A 155 -30.16 -2.44 -2.78
CA LYS A 155 -29.42 -3.71 -2.84
C LYS A 155 -28.43 -3.87 -1.70
N LEU A 156 -28.29 -2.87 -0.82
CA LEU A 156 -27.31 -2.84 0.25
C LEU A 156 -27.99 -2.87 1.62
N GLN A 157 -27.38 -3.58 2.56
CA GLN A 157 -27.78 -3.56 3.96
C GLN A 157 -26.94 -2.51 4.72
N LYS A 158 -27.60 -1.56 5.38
CA LYS A 158 -26.92 -0.62 6.28
C LYS A 158 -26.64 -1.27 7.63
N LEU A 159 -25.39 -1.23 8.07
CA LEU A 159 -24.96 -1.71 9.38
C LEU A 159 -24.45 -0.53 10.22
N VAL A 160 -24.86 -0.47 11.48
CA VAL A 160 -24.34 0.49 12.46
C VAL A 160 -23.54 -0.29 13.49
N ILE A 161 -22.23 0.00 13.57
CA ILE A 161 -21.30 -0.68 14.47
C ILE A 161 -20.80 0.33 15.49
N GLY A 162 -21.02 0.02 16.77
CA GLY A 162 -20.53 0.84 17.88
C GLY A 162 -19.02 0.78 18.01
N ALA A 163 -18.42 1.78 18.65
CA ALA A 163 -16.99 1.78 18.90
C ALA A 163 -16.58 0.53 19.71
N LYS A 164 -15.54 -0.16 19.25
CA LYS A 164 -15.02 -1.41 19.84
C LYS A 164 -16.04 -2.57 19.90
N SER A 165 -17.12 -2.51 19.13
CA SER A 165 -18.04 -3.64 18.97
C SER A 165 -17.82 -4.36 17.64
N VAL A 166 -18.35 -5.57 17.56
CA VAL A 166 -18.34 -6.40 16.35
C VAL A 166 -19.79 -6.68 15.96
N ASN A 167 -20.05 -6.65 14.66
CA ASN A 167 -21.30 -7.12 14.08
C ASN A 167 -20.95 -8.10 12.94
N PHE A 168 -21.84 -9.04 12.64
CA PHE A 168 -21.62 -10.04 11.62
C PHE A 168 -22.91 -10.31 10.84
N VAL A 169 -22.76 -10.68 9.57
CA VAL A 169 -23.87 -11.06 8.70
C VAL A 169 -23.74 -12.56 8.45
N PRO A 170 -24.58 -13.42 9.07
CA PRO A 170 -24.50 -14.86 8.88
C PRO A 170 -24.96 -15.22 7.47
N ILE A 171 -24.15 -15.99 6.75
CA ILE A 171 -24.51 -16.54 5.44
C ILE A 171 -24.44 -18.06 5.54
N THR A 172 -25.61 -18.69 5.56
CA THR A 172 -25.71 -20.15 5.47
C THR A 172 -25.59 -20.57 4.01
N VAL A 173 -24.61 -21.42 3.71
CA VAL A 173 -24.45 -21.97 2.37
C VAL A 173 -24.93 -23.41 2.35
N GLU A 174 -26.16 -23.61 1.87
CA GLU A 174 -26.73 -24.94 1.66
C GLU A 174 -26.04 -25.61 0.45
N GLU A 175 -25.54 -26.82 0.69
CA GLU A 175 -24.90 -27.73 -0.27
C GLU A 175 -23.63 -27.21 -0.99
N HIS A 176 -22.72 -28.15 -1.28
CA HIS A 176 -21.52 -27.83 -2.04
C HIS A 176 -21.86 -27.71 -3.53
N GLN A 177 -21.98 -26.47 -4.02
CA GLN A 177 -22.06 -26.18 -5.45
C GLN A 177 -20.70 -25.67 -5.97
N PRO A 178 -20.02 -26.41 -6.84
CA PRO A 178 -18.78 -25.94 -7.47
C PRO A 178 -18.97 -24.58 -8.14
N GLY A 179 -18.06 -23.64 -7.86
CA GLY A 179 -18.08 -22.30 -8.47
C GLY A 179 -18.94 -21.26 -7.74
N ARG A 180 -19.65 -21.62 -6.65
CA ARG A 180 -20.37 -20.64 -5.82
C ARG A 180 -19.41 -19.64 -5.19
N LYS A 181 -19.79 -18.37 -5.20
CA LYS A 181 -19.01 -17.26 -4.65
C LYS A 181 -19.83 -16.48 -3.64
N ILE A 182 -19.16 -15.98 -2.61
CA ILE A 182 -19.67 -14.89 -1.79
C ILE A 182 -19.01 -13.62 -2.31
N THR A 183 -19.82 -12.60 -2.60
CA THR A 183 -19.37 -11.28 -3.02
C THR A 183 -19.83 -10.24 -2.01
N TRP A 184 -19.05 -9.19 -1.80
CA TRP A 184 -19.40 -8.07 -0.95
C TRP A 184 -19.08 -6.75 -1.64
N TRP A 185 -19.72 -5.69 -1.16
CA TRP A 185 -19.51 -4.32 -1.58
C TRP A 185 -19.71 -3.43 -0.36
N TRP A 186 -18.71 -2.60 -0.06
CA TRP A 186 -18.66 -1.78 1.14
C TRP A 186 -18.51 -0.30 0.80
N ARG A 187 -19.30 0.51 1.51
CA ARG A 187 -19.09 1.95 1.66
C ARG A 187 -19.28 2.30 3.12
N VAL A 188 -18.24 2.86 3.71
CA VAL A 188 -18.22 3.30 5.11
C VAL A 188 -18.53 4.79 5.16
N GLU A 189 -19.61 5.17 5.85
CA GLU A 189 -20.00 6.58 5.99
C GLU A 189 -19.07 7.36 6.92
N SER A 190 -18.55 6.71 7.97
CA SER A 190 -17.68 7.37 8.95
C SER A 190 -16.79 6.38 9.69
N ASN A 191 -15.63 6.87 10.13
CA ASN A 191 -14.65 6.15 10.92
C ASN A 191 -14.09 4.90 10.20
N ASP A 192 -13.25 4.18 10.93
CA ASP A 192 -12.52 3.03 10.41
C ASP A 192 -13.23 1.74 10.83
N ILE A 193 -13.47 0.83 9.89
CA ILE A 193 -14.08 -0.48 10.14
C ILE A 193 -13.12 -1.58 9.66
N GLY A 194 -12.91 -2.59 10.50
CA GLY A 194 -12.23 -3.82 10.12
C GLY A 194 -13.22 -4.81 9.52
N PHE A 195 -12.89 -5.41 8.38
CA PHE A 195 -13.67 -6.43 7.71
C PHE A 195 -12.87 -7.72 7.59
N VAL A 196 -13.52 -8.84 7.86
CA VAL A 196 -12.96 -10.20 7.86
C VAL A 196 -14.07 -11.17 7.46
N VAL A 197 -13.71 -12.24 6.75
CA VAL A 197 -14.65 -13.34 6.45
C VAL A 197 -14.14 -14.59 7.12
N TYR A 198 -14.97 -15.15 8.00
CA TYR A 198 -14.72 -16.43 8.66
C TYR A 198 -15.63 -17.51 8.10
N ARG A 199 -15.13 -18.75 8.13
CA ARG A 199 -15.98 -19.93 8.19
C ARG A 199 -16.11 -20.31 9.67
N ALA A 200 -17.32 -20.20 10.19
CA ALA A 200 -17.61 -20.52 11.58
C ALA A 200 -17.24 -21.97 11.93
N ALA A 201 -16.71 -22.17 13.14
CA ALA A 201 -16.54 -23.51 13.71
C ALA A 201 -17.92 -24.18 13.93
N PRO A 202 -18.02 -25.52 13.80
CA PRO A 202 -19.28 -26.22 14.03
C PRO A 202 -19.87 -25.91 15.42
N GLY A 203 -21.15 -25.50 15.47
CA GLY A 203 -21.86 -25.13 16.70
C GLY A 203 -21.61 -23.69 17.18
N GLN A 204 -20.74 -22.92 16.51
CA GLN A 204 -20.44 -21.53 16.84
C GLN A 204 -21.01 -20.54 15.81
N GLU A 205 -21.99 -20.94 15.01
CA GLU A 205 -22.54 -20.18 13.88
C GLU A 205 -23.22 -18.85 14.28
N LYS A 206 -23.48 -18.67 15.58
CA LYS A 206 -24.08 -17.46 16.16
C LYS A 206 -23.09 -16.56 16.91
N VAL A 207 -21.81 -16.91 16.90
CA VAL A 207 -20.74 -16.14 17.53
C VAL A 207 -20.01 -15.35 16.45
N ALA A 208 -19.70 -14.08 16.73
CA ALA A 208 -19.09 -13.19 15.75
C ALA A 208 -17.63 -13.56 15.41
N GLU A 209 -16.86 -13.96 16.44
CA GLU A 209 -15.48 -14.42 16.32
C GLU A 209 -15.24 -15.52 17.37
N HIS A 210 -14.87 -16.72 16.93
CA HIS A 210 -14.44 -17.84 17.78
C HIS A 210 -12.99 -18.23 17.47
N ALA A 211 -12.25 -18.74 18.47
CA ALA A 211 -10.82 -19.07 18.32
C ALA A 211 -10.54 -20.14 17.25
N ASP A 212 -11.51 -21.03 17.05
CA ASP A 212 -11.43 -22.14 16.08
C ASP A 212 -12.03 -21.78 14.71
N ASP A 213 -12.42 -20.53 14.48
CA ASP A 213 -12.92 -20.09 13.18
C ASP A 213 -11.81 -20.12 12.12
N TYR A 214 -12.17 -20.56 10.91
CA TYR A 214 -11.24 -20.55 9.80
C TYR A 214 -11.30 -19.23 9.05
N VAL A 215 -10.20 -18.48 9.02
CA VAL A 215 -10.06 -17.22 8.28
C VAL A 215 -10.10 -17.50 6.77
N VAL A 216 -11.17 -17.05 6.11
CA VAL A 216 -11.35 -17.15 4.67
C VAL A 216 -10.80 -15.92 3.95
N HIS A 217 -11.11 -14.74 4.48
CA HIS A 217 -10.54 -13.45 4.06
C HIS A 217 -9.94 -12.77 5.30
N PRO A 218 -8.65 -12.40 5.29
CA PRO A 218 -8.01 -11.84 6.46
C PRO A 218 -8.61 -10.49 6.85
N LYS A 219 -8.44 -10.13 8.14
CA LYS A 219 -8.95 -8.89 8.70
C LYS A 219 -8.18 -7.70 8.14
N PHE A 220 -8.85 -6.89 7.33
CA PHE A 220 -8.33 -5.63 6.83
C PHE A 220 -9.22 -4.47 7.23
N LYS A 221 -8.60 -3.31 7.39
CA LYS A 221 -9.34 -2.06 7.56
C LYS A 221 -9.85 -1.61 6.19
N LEU A 222 -11.15 -1.39 6.07
CA LEU A 222 -11.77 -0.86 4.86
C LEU A 222 -11.30 0.58 4.63
N GLN A 223 -10.94 0.90 3.40
CA GLN A 223 -10.47 2.20 2.90
C GLN A 223 -11.40 2.71 1.81
N THR A 224 -12.66 2.97 2.16
CA THR A 224 -13.70 3.36 1.18
C THR A 224 -13.79 4.87 0.95
N GLU A 225 -12.79 5.66 1.38
CA GLU A 225 -12.86 7.13 1.39
C GLU A 225 -12.94 7.74 -0.01
N PHE A 226 -12.32 7.10 -1.01
CA PHE A 226 -12.30 7.59 -2.40
C PHE A 226 -13.18 6.78 -3.33
N VAL A 227 -13.25 5.47 -3.10
CA VAL A 227 -13.98 4.49 -3.93
C VAL A 227 -14.57 3.44 -3.00
N PRO A 228 -15.68 2.79 -3.36
CA PRO A 228 -16.15 1.63 -2.62
C PRO A 228 -15.14 0.48 -2.69
N GLU A 229 -15.20 -0.42 -1.72
CA GLU A 229 -14.44 -1.67 -1.76
C GLU A 229 -15.35 -2.85 -2.06
N ASP A 230 -15.01 -3.64 -3.06
CA ASP A 230 -15.68 -4.88 -3.39
C ASP A 230 -14.72 -6.07 -3.36
N GLY A 231 -15.28 -7.27 -3.27
CA GLY A 231 -14.47 -8.48 -3.29
C GLY A 231 -15.30 -9.73 -3.40
N GLU A 232 -14.62 -10.84 -3.67
CA GLU A 232 -15.22 -12.16 -3.77
C GLU A 232 -14.37 -13.24 -3.12
N VAL A 233 -15.02 -14.29 -2.62
CA VAL A 233 -14.36 -15.53 -2.24
C VAL A 233 -15.13 -16.76 -2.72
N SER A 234 -14.37 -17.72 -3.27
CA SER A 234 -14.89 -18.97 -3.83
C SER A 234 -14.35 -20.23 -3.15
N LYS A 235 -13.25 -20.12 -2.37
CA LYS A 235 -12.60 -21.25 -1.69
C LYS A 235 -13.19 -21.57 -0.30
N LEU A 236 -14.50 -21.54 -0.19
CA LEU A 236 -15.19 -21.84 1.08
C LEU A 236 -15.23 -23.36 1.38
N PHE A 237 -15.03 -24.20 0.36
CA PHE A 237 -15.34 -25.64 0.41
C PHE A 237 -14.15 -26.57 0.16
N ASP A 238 -12.92 -26.05 0.15
CA ASP A 238 -11.76 -26.91 -0.07
C ASP A 238 -11.56 -27.82 1.16
N LYS A 239 -11.98 -29.08 1.03
CA LYS A 239 -11.88 -30.11 2.07
C LYS A 239 -10.43 -30.48 2.41
N SER A 240 -9.43 -29.99 1.65
CA SER A 240 -8.01 -30.29 1.88
C SER A 240 -7.38 -29.56 3.08
N LYS A 241 -8.15 -28.71 3.78
CA LYS A 241 -7.76 -28.07 5.05
C LYS A 241 -8.65 -28.46 6.23
N ILE A 242 -9.31 -29.61 6.14
CA ILE A 242 -9.98 -30.30 7.26
C ILE A 242 -8.97 -31.25 7.89
#